data_AF-A0A967ERP8-F1
#
_entry.id   AF-A0A967ERP8-F1
#
_cell.length_a   1.000
_cell.length_b   1.000
_cell.length_c   1.000
_cell.angle_alpha   90.00
_cell.angle_beta   90.00
_cell.angle_gamma   90.00
#
_symmetry.space_group_name_H-M   'P 1'
#
loop_
_entity.id
_entity.type
_entity.pdbx_description
1 polymer ?
#
loop_
_entity_poly.entity_id
_entity_poly.type
_entity_poly.pdbx_seq_one_letter_code
_entity_poly.pdbx_strand_id
1 'polypeptide(L)'
;MPAERRQKTRDRGQRPDPAGAICAAAIVPAAGQGSRMGSARPKQFLEIAGTPLLVHTLRAFLVLPEIKTVVVVVPPGPGTETAELLRRYLSPGQVARLILTPGGATRQESV
;
A
#
# COMPACT_ATOMS: atom_id res chain seq x y z
N MET A 1 -2.63 -44.92 26.11
CA MET A 1 -2.75 -43.46 25.94
C MET A 1 -2.26 -43.06 24.55
N PRO A 2 -3.14 -42.97 23.53
CA PRO A 2 -2.75 -42.45 22.22
C PRO A 2 -3.11 -40.96 22.10
N ALA A 3 -2.13 -40.17 21.65
CA ALA A 3 -2.25 -38.74 21.42
C ALA A 3 -3.18 -38.44 20.23
N GLU A 4 -4.23 -37.65 20.48
CA GLU A 4 -5.18 -37.20 19.47
C GLU A 4 -4.52 -36.29 18.43
N ARG A 5 -4.50 -36.77 17.20
CA ARG A 5 -4.12 -36.02 16.01
C ARG A 5 -5.24 -35.02 15.69
N ARG A 6 -5.19 -33.82 16.29
CA ARG A 6 -6.09 -32.72 15.92
C ARG A 6 -5.78 -32.28 14.49
N GLN A 7 -6.58 -32.77 13.55
CA GLN A 7 -6.69 -32.24 12.20
C GLN A 7 -7.21 -30.80 12.33
N LYS A 8 -6.30 -29.83 12.33
CA LYS A 8 -6.65 -28.42 12.20
C LYS A 8 -7.16 -28.25 10.77
N THR A 9 -8.48 -28.26 10.63
CA THR A 9 -9.24 -27.91 9.43
C THR A 9 -8.55 -26.73 8.76
N ARG A 10 -7.99 -26.97 7.58
CA ARG A 10 -7.51 -25.90 6.70
C ARG A 10 -8.75 -25.09 6.35
N ASP A 11 -8.88 -23.93 6.97
CA ASP A 11 -9.82 -22.92 6.57
C ASP A 11 -9.46 -22.49 5.14
N ARG A 12 -10.02 -23.21 4.16
CA ARG A 12 -10.05 -22.78 2.77
C ARG A 12 -11.03 -21.62 2.76
N GLY A 13 -10.53 -20.45 3.13
CA GLY A 13 -11.27 -19.20 3.07
C GLY A 13 -12.02 -19.12 1.75
N GLN A 14 -13.32 -18.85 1.87
CA GLN A 14 -14.32 -18.68 0.82
C GLN A 14 -13.68 -18.31 -0.53
N ARG A 15 -13.86 -19.14 -1.57
CA ARG A 15 -13.71 -18.65 -2.94
C ARG A 15 -14.88 -17.71 -3.22
N PRO A 16 -14.65 -16.47 -3.63
CA PRO A 16 -15.74 -15.59 -4.01
C PRO A 16 -16.44 -16.12 -5.28
N ASP A 17 -17.74 -15.89 -5.33
CA ASP A 17 -18.70 -16.37 -6.33
C ASP A 17 -18.32 -15.87 -7.76
N PRO A 18 -18.48 -16.65 -8.85
CA PRO A 18 -18.03 -16.27 -10.19
C PRO A 18 -18.74 -15.06 -10.81
N ALA A 19 -19.77 -14.51 -10.15
CA ALA A 19 -20.55 -13.35 -10.61
C ALA A 19 -20.60 -12.18 -9.61
N GLY A 20 -19.87 -12.24 -8.48
CA GLY A 20 -19.81 -11.19 -7.46
C GLY A 20 -18.42 -10.57 -7.41
N ALA A 21 -18.21 -9.45 -8.09
CA ALA A 21 -16.90 -8.80 -8.20
C ALA A 21 -16.29 -8.54 -6.81
N ILE A 22 -15.16 -9.20 -6.52
CA ILE A 22 -14.35 -8.92 -5.33
C ILE A 22 -13.90 -7.46 -5.43
N CYS A 23 -14.37 -6.60 -4.53
CA CYS A 23 -13.84 -5.26 -4.37
C CYS A 23 -12.92 -5.24 -3.15
N ALA A 24 -11.66 -4.89 -3.36
CA ALA A 24 -10.65 -4.78 -2.32
C ALA A 24 -10.11 -3.35 -2.22
N ALA A 25 -9.50 -3.03 -1.07
CA ALA A 25 -8.69 -1.85 -0.87
C ALA A 25 -7.27 -2.27 -0.47
N ALA A 26 -6.27 -1.46 -0.84
CA ALA A 26 -4.88 -1.68 -0.46
C ALA A 26 -4.39 -0.57 0.47
N ILE A 27 -3.62 -0.93 1.49
CA ILE A 27 -2.94 0.03 2.38
C ILE A 27 -1.44 -0.09 2.13
N VAL A 28 -0.80 1.03 1.79
CA VAL A 28 0.63 1.13 1.50
C VAL A 28 1.29 1.98 2.60
N PRO A 29 1.86 1.36 3.64
CA PRO A 29 2.54 2.11 4.71
C PRO A 29 3.89 2.65 4.20
N ALA A 30 3.92 3.94 3.86
CA ALA A 30 5.08 4.65 3.33
C ALA A 30 5.52 5.83 4.21
N ALA A 31 5.16 5.85 5.49
CA ALA A 31 5.55 6.89 6.45
C ALA A 31 6.96 6.69 7.03
N GLY A 32 7.51 5.48 6.92
CA GLY A 32 8.80 5.14 7.48
C GLY A 32 9.96 5.88 6.81
N GLN A 33 11.02 6.14 7.58
CA GLN A 33 12.22 6.85 7.10
C GLN A 33 13.21 5.94 6.36
N GLY A 34 13.12 4.61 6.53
CA GLY A 34 14.03 3.68 5.85
C GLY A 34 15.48 3.81 6.31
N SER A 35 15.73 4.18 7.56
CA SER A 35 17.05 4.54 8.11
C SER A 35 18.18 3.52 7.87
N ARG A 36 17.86 2.23 7.71
CA ARG A 36 18.84 1.18 7.36
C ARG A 36 19.45 1.33 5.96
N MET A 37 18.78 2.04 5.05
CA MET A 37 19.30 2.32 3.72
C MET A 37 20.31 3.49 3.70
N GLY A 38 20.51 4.20 4.81
CA GLY A 38 21.52 5.26 4.91
C GLY A 38 21.30 6.45 3.97
N SER A 39 20.09 6.63 3.43
CA SER A 39 19.79 7.72 2.50
C SER A 39 19.36 8.98 3.24
N ALA A 40 19.79 10.15 2.72
CA ALA A 40 19.40 11.46 3.26
C ALA A 40 17.89 11.77 3.09
N ARG A 41 17.23 11.11 2.12
CA ARG A 41 15.78 11.20 1.89
C ARG A 41 15.10 9.87 2.26
N PRO A 42 13.84 9.89 2.72
CA PRO A 42 13.08 8.67 2.95
C PRO A 42 13.02 7.81 1.70
N LYS A 43 13.27 6.50 1.86
CA LYS A 43 13.51 5.58 0.73
C LYS A 43 12.38 5.54 -0.31
N GLN A 44 11.14 5.78 0.10
CA GLN A 44 9.95 5.78 -0.76
C GLN A 44 9.98 6.89 -1.82
N PHE A 45 10.76 7.95 -1.57
CA PHE A 45 10.94 9.06 -2.51
C PHE A 45 12.24 8.96 -3.32
N LEU A 46 13.07 7.94 -3.07
CA LEU A 46 14.22 7.68 -3.92
C LEU A 46 13.77 7.22 -5.30
N GLU A 47 14.47 7.71 -6.32
CA GLU A 47 14.19 7.35 -7.69
C GLU A 47 14.95 6.10 -8.09
N ILE A 48 14.25 5.20 -8.77
CA ILE A 48 14.82 4.05 -9.46
C ILE A 48 14.49 4.25 -10.93
N ALA A 49 15.53 4.36 -11.76
CA ALA A 49 15.41 4.70 -13.18
C ALA A 49 14.56 5.97 -13.42
N GLY A 50 14.80 7.02 -12.63
CA GLY A 50 14.12 8.32 -12.77
C GLY A 50 12.65 8.32 -12.34
N THR A 51 12.17 7.29 -11.64
CA THR A 51 10.81 7.24 -11.09
C THR A 51 10.85 6.88 -9.59
N PRO A 52 10.13 7.61 -8.72
CA PRO A 52 10.11 7.33 -7.28
C PRO A 52 9.64 5.91 -6.96
N LEU A 53 10.28 5.28 -5.97
CA LEU A 53 9.93 3.93 -5.50
C LEU A 53 8.44 3.79 -5.12
N LEU A 54 7.87 4.83 -4.50
CA LEU A 54 6.44 4.87 -4.17
C LEU A 54 5.57 4.76 -5.43
N VAL A 55 5.93 5.45 -6.51
CA VAL A 55 5.18 5.43 -7.77
C VAL A 55 5.19 4.04 -8.40
N HIS A 56 6.35 3.37 -8.43
CA HIS A 56 6.47 1.99 -8.90
C HIS A 56 5.52 1.06 -8.13
N THR A 57 5.47 1.22 -6.81
CA THR A 57 4.58 0.44 -5.93
C THR A 57 3.10 0.71 -6.23
N LEU A 58 2.69 1.98 -6.34
CA LEU A 58 1.30 2.35 -6.57
C LEU A 58 0.80 1.88 -7.95
N ARG A 59 1.65 1.93 -8.98
CA ARG A 59 1.31 1.44 -10.32
C ARG A 59 0.91 -0.04 -10.30
N ALA A 60 1.57 -0.86 -9.49
CA ALA A 60 1.25 -2.28 -9.35
C ALA A 60 -0.14 -2.54 -8.76
N PHE A 61 -0.64 -1.67 -7.88
CA PHE A 61 -2.01 -1.76 -7.35
C PHE A 61 -3.04 -1.12 -8.27
N LEU A 62 -2.70 0.02 -8.88
CA LEU A 62 -3.63 0.79 -9.72
C LEU A 62 -3.96 0.12 -11.05
N VAL A 63 -3.14 -0.82 -11.53
CA VAL A 63 -3.46 -1.63 -12.72
C VAL A 63 -4.58 -2.65 -12.46
N LEU A 64 -4.85 -2.99 -11.21
CA LEU A 64 -5.87 -3.97 -10.83
C LEU A 64 -7.25 -3.30 -10.71
N PRO A 65 -8.24 -3.66 -11.54
CA PRO A 65 -9.59 -3.09 -11.48
C PRO A 65 -10.36 -3.42 -10.19
N GLU A 66 -10.00 -4.52 -9.53
CA GLU A 66 -10.61 -5.01 -8.28
C GLU A 66 -10.24 -4.13 -7.08
N ILE A 67 -9.09 -3.45 -7.14
CA ILE A 67 -8.63 -2.56 -6.08
C ILE A 67 -9.26 -1.18 -6.27
N LYS A 68 -10.37 -0.88 -5.62
CA LYS A 68 -11.05 0.41 -5.85
C LYS A 68 -10.30 1.59 -5.25
N THR A 69 -9.64 1.37 -4.11
CA THR A 69 -8.97 2.41 -3.34
C THR A 69 -7.60 1.95 -2.87
N VAL A 70 -6.62 2.85 -2.93
CA VAL A 70 -5.29 2.65 -2.35
C VAL A 70 -5.04 3.75 -1.32
N VAL A 71 -4.96 3.36 -0.05
CA VAL A 71 -4.58 4.24 1.05
C VAL A 71 -3.06 4.27 1.12
N VAL A 72 -2.47 5.46 1.01
CA VAL A 72 -1.03 5.66 1.09
C VAL A 72 -0.74 6.39 2.39
N VAL A 73 -0.02 5.72 3.28
CA VAL A 73 0.38 6.31 4.54
C VAL A 73 1.67 7.08 4.32
N VAL A 74 1.68 8.38 4.56
CA VAL A 74 2.84 9.27 4.31
C VAL A 74 3.46 9.74 5.63
N PRO A 75 4.71 10.23 5.63
CA PRO A 75 5.31 10.80 6.84
C PRO A 75 4.42 11.90 7.43
N PRO A 76 4.44 12.09 8.78
CA PRO A 76 3.63 13.11 9.43
C PRO A 76 3.92 14.50 8.84
N GLY A 77 2.86 15.20 8.42
CA GLY A 77 2.95 16.46 7.69
C GLY A 77 1.75 16.64 6.75
N PRO A 78 1.68 17.76 6.02
CA PRO A 78 0.50 18.13 5.22
C PRO A 78 0.26 17.23 3.99
N GLY A 79 1.14 16.27 3.68
CA GLY A 79 0.99 15.35 2.54
C GLY A 79 1.05 16.00 1.15
N THR A 80 1.12 17.34 1.08
CA THR A 80 1.09 18.15 -0.14
C THR A 80 2.23 17.80 -1.10
N GLU A 81 3.46 17.70 -0.59
CA GLU A 81 4.62 17.31 -1.40
C GLU A 81 4.44 15.91 -2.02
N THR A 82 3.87 14.97 -1.28
CA THR A 82 3.58 13.63 -1.82
C THR A 82 2.49 13.69 -2.87
N ALA A 83 1.42 14.46 -2.65
CA ALA A 83 0.35 14.63 -3.62
C ALA A 83 0.85 15.25 -4.94
N GLU A 84 1.68 16.29 -4.85
CA GLU A 84 2.31 16.94 -6.01
C GLU A 84 3.25 15.98 -6.74
N LEU A 85 4.08 15.24 -6.00
CA LEU A 85 4.93 14.21 -6.58
C LEU A 85 4.10 13.18 -7.35
N LEU A 86 3.03 12.64 -6.76
CA LEU A 86 2.21 11.61 -7.39
C LEU A 86 1.50 12.11 -8.65
N ARG A 87 1.04 13.36 -8.66
CA ARG A 87 0.41 13.99 -9.85
C ARG A 87 1.35 14.10 -11.04
N ARG A 88 2.68 14.12 -10.84
CA ARG A 88 3.65 14.11 -11.94
C ARG A 88 3.76 12.77 -12.66
N TYR A 89 3.39 11.67 -12.00
CA TYR A 89 3.63 10.31 -12.51
C TYR A 89 2.37 9.48 -12.75
N LEU A 90 1.22 9.92 -12.25
CA LEU A 90 -0.06 9.22 -12.29
C LEU A 90 -1.12 10.07 -13.01
N SER A 91 -2.02 9.40 -13.73
CA SER A 91 -3.14 10.09 -14.39
C SER A 91 -4.18 10.60 -13.38
N PRO A 92 -5.03 11.58 -13.73
CA PRO A 92 -6.08 12.08 -12.83
C PRO A 92 -7.00 10.96 -12.30
N GLY A 93 -7.36 9.98 -13.15
CA GLY A 93 -8.18 8.84 -12.73
C GLY A 93 -7.46 7.88 -11.78
N GLN A 94 -6.13 7.77 -11.88
CA GLN A 94 -5.32 7.01 -10.93
C GLN A 94 -5.21 7.74 -9.59
N VAL A 95 -4.99 9.06 -9.61
CA VAL A 95 -4.91 9.89 -8.41
C VAL A 95 -6.24 9.89 -7.65
N ALA A 96 -7.38 9.88 -8.35
CA ALA A 96 -8.71 9.81 -7.74
C ALA A 96 -8.96 8.53 -6.91
N ARG A 97 -8.17 7.47 -7.13
CA ARG A 97 -8.24 6.21 -6.36
C ARG A 97 -7.32 6.21 -5.14
N LEU A 98 -6.55 7.27 -4.92
CA LEU A 98 -5.61 7.38 -3.81
C LEU A 98 -6.20 8.17 -2.64
N ILE A 99 -5.99 7.65 -1.43
CA ILE A 99 -6.24 8.39 -0.18
C ILE A 99 -4.90 8.55 0.52
N LEU A 100 -4.45 9.78 0.73
CA LEU A 100 -3.24 10.04 1.51
C LEU A 100 -3.62 10.22 2.98
N THR A 101 -2.96 9.49 3.87
CA THR A 101 -3.16 9.61 5.32
C THR A 101 -1.81 9.77 6.01
N PRO A 102 -1.64 10.63 7.01
CA PRO A 102 -0.43 10.66 7.81
C PRO A 102 -0.28 9.34 8.59
N GLY A 103 0.96 8.86 8.72
CA GLY A 103 1.28 7.69 9.55
C GLY A 103 1.32 8.01 11.04
N GLY A 104 0.98 7.01 11.85
CA GLY A 104 1.15 7.05 13.31
C GLY A 104 2.62 7.01 13.74
N ALA A 105 2.87 7.08 15.05
CA ALA A 105 4.24 7.07 15.60
C ALA A 105 4.94 5.74 15.34
N THR A 106 4.17 4.66 15.22
CA THR A 106 4.66 3.32 14.87
C THR A 106 4.08 2.80 13.56
N ARG A 107 4.72 1.77 13.00
CA ARG A 107 4.21 1.05 11.82
C ARG A 107 2.85 0.40 12.10
N GLN A 108 2.61 -0.06 13.33
CA GLN A 108 1.35 -0.70 13.74
C GLN A 108 0.21 0.31 13.81
N GLU A 109 0.49 1.54 14.24
CA GLU A 109 -0.49 2.65 14.26
C GLU A 109 -0.79 3.23 12.87
N SER A 110 -0.06 2.77 11.84
CA SER A 110 -0.18 3.27 10.48
C SER A 110 -1.06 2.39 9.58
N VAL A 111 -1.52 1.23 10.05
CA VAL A 111 -2.23 0.21 9.23
C VAL A 111 -3.63 -0.05 9.78
#